data_AF-A0A382L648-F1
#
_entry.id   AF-A0A382L648-F1
#
_cell.length_a   1.000
_cell.length_b   1.000
_cell.length_c   1.000
_cell.angle_alpha   90.00
_cell.angle_beta   90.00
_cell.angle_gamma   90.00
#
_symmetry.space_group_name_H-M   'P 1'
#
loop_
_entity.id
_entity.type
_entity.pdbx_description
1 polymer ?
#
loop_
_entity_poly.entity_id
_entity_poly.type
_entity_poly.pdbx_seq_one_letter_code
_entity_poly.pdbx_strand_id
1 'polypeptide(L)'
;ANPVTTAQTADESVVSGPVVFTLDPRGQASIVRLPTLSPPAEFQVVSGAKIAHTFFPGLPGRVVSVGDGWVDTVAYATREGGAGTTVRMVMSYTAVGDTVVERASYLLVRAKGTSEQSASGVISKTDFSQTVAGTTEGYFLWDSAAGILHSLEYRSDLRGTMQMAVLTVPLDVRIRTTFRVMRTDRE
;
A
#
# COMPACT_ATOMS: atom_id res chain seq x y z
N ALA A 1 -7.36 24.02 -14.70
CA ALA A 1 -5.99 23.71 -14.25
C ALA A 1 -5.67 22.28 -14.67
N ASN A 2 -4.45 22.01 -15.17
CA ASN A 2 -4.05 20.63 -15.48
C ASN A 2 -3.96 19.87 -14.15
N PRO A 3 -4.75 18.80 -13.93
CA PRO A 3 -4.77 18.06 -12.66
C PRO A 3 -3.39 17.51 -12.28
N VAL A 4 -2.49 17.38 -13.25
CA VAL A 4 -1.16 16.77 -13.07
C VAL A 4 -0.10 17.73 -12.51
N THR A 5 -0.32 19.05 -12.60
CA THR A 5 0.72 20.06 -12.26
C THR A 5 0.41 20.86 -11.00
N THR A 6 -0.73 20.60 -10.35
CA THR A 6 -1.17 21.35 -9.16
C THR A 6 -1.24 20.40 -7.99
N ALA A 7 -0.79 20.83 -6.79
CA ALA A 7 -0.96 20.03 -5.58
C ALA A 7 -2.46 19.70 -5.39
N GLN A 8 -2.76 18.42 -5.20
CA GLN A 8 -4.11 17.92 -4.95
C GLN A 8 -4.18 17.38 -3.53
N THR A 9 -5.23 17.75 -2.82
CA THR A 9 -5.56 17.18 -1.50
C THR A 9 -6.88 16.43 -1.65
N ALA A 10 -6.95 15.25 -1.04
CA ALA A 10 -8.15 14.46 -0.90
C ALA A 10 -8.33 14.14 0.60
N ASP A 11 -9.58 14.10 1.06
CA ASP A 11 -9.95 13.66 2.39
C ASP A 11 -11.03 12.56 2.31
N GLU A 12 -11.64 12.22 3.44
CA GLU A 12 -12.67 11.18 3.50
C GLU A 12 -13.89 11.47 2.59
N SER A 13 -14.17 12.74 2.28
CA SER A 13 -15.36 13.12 1.50
C SER A 13 -15.34 12.59 0.06
N VAL A 14 -14.17 12.26 -0.48
CA VAL A 14 -14.01 11.70 -1.84
C VAL A 14 -13.97 10.18 -1.87
N VAL A 15 -14.19 9.52 -0.72
CA VAL A 15 -14.23 8.06 -0.58
C VAL A 15 -15.65 7.64 -0.21
N SER A 16 -16.24 6.73 -0.98
CA SER A 16 -17.56 6.18 -0.71
C SER A 16 -17.53 4.67 -0.57
N GLY A 17 -18.01 4.18 0.57
CA GLY A 17 -18.02 2.76 0.91
C GLY A 17 -16.67 2.25 1.43
N PRO A 18 -16.63 1.03 1.99
CA PRO A 18 -15.42 0.49 2.59
C PRO A 18 -14.61 -0.37 1.61
N VAL A 19 -13.31 -0.47 1.87
CA VAL A 19 -12.49 -1.60 1.41
C VAL A 19 -12.90 -2.83 2.23
N VAL A 20 -13.24 -3.93 1.57
CA VAL A 20 -13.50 -5.23 2.20
C VAL A 20 -12.61 -6.25 1.54
N PHE A 21 -11.85 -6.99 2.33
CA PHE A 21 -10.99 -8.07 1.85
C PHE A 21 -10.93 -9.16 2.91
N THR A 22 -10.59 -10.37 2.48
CA THR A 22 -10.27 -11.49 3.36
C THR A 22 -8.78 -11.75 3.32
N LEU A 23 -8.25 -12.36 4.39
CA LEU A 23 -6.87 -12.83 4.46
C LEU A 23 -6.88 -14.35 4.60
N ASP A 24 -5.99 -15.01 3.88
CA ASP A 24 -5.67 -16.41 4.16
C ASP A 24 -4.72 -16.53 5.37
N PRO A 25 -4.45 -17.76 5.88
CA PRO A 25 -3.52 -17.96 7.00
C PRO A 25 -2.07 -17.52 6.73
N ARG A 26 -1.70 -17.27 5.47
CA ARG A 26 -0.39 -16.73 5.08
C ARG A 26 -0.41 -15.22 4.93
N GLY A 27 -1.54 -14.55 5.15
CA GLY A 27 -1.68 -13.10 5.00
C GLY A 27 -1.93 -12.64 3.57
N GLN A 28 -2.24 -13.54 2.64
CA GLN A 28 -2.58 -13.16 1.27
C GLN A 28 -4.00 -12.61 1.21
N ALA A 29 -4.15 -11.40 0.66
CA ALA A 29 -5.43 -10.71 0.58
C ALA A 29 -6.23 -11.10 -0.66
N SER A 30 -7.52 -11.39 -0.46
CA SER A 30 -8.53 -11.48 -1.52
C SER A 30 -9.52 -10.34 -1.38
N ILE A 31 -9.57 -9.46 -2.38
CA ILE A 31 -10.46 -8.29 -2.37
C ILE A 31 -11.91 -8.75 -2.58
N VAL A 32 -12.80 -8.33 -1.68
CA VAL A 32 -14.25 -8.57 -1.76
C VAL A 32 -14.97 -7.33 -2.29
N ARG A 33 -14.55 -6.14 -1.84
CA ARG A 33 -15.13 -4.86 -2.26
C ARG A 33 -14.08 -3.77 -2.20
N LEU A 34 -14.10 -2.89 -3.20
CA LEU A 34 -13.31 -1.65 -3.21
C LEU A 34 -14.24 -0.46 -2.98
N PRO A 35 -13.73 0.62 -2.37
CA PRO A 35 -14.46 1.87 -2.26
C PRO A 35 -14.60 2.50 -3.65
N THR A 36 -15.62 3.34 -3.81
CA THR A 36 -15.69 4.26 -4.93
C THR A 36 -14.86 5.50 -4.57
N LEU A 37 -13.93 5.87 -5.46
CA LEU A 37 -13.13 7.07 -5.32
C LEU A 37 -13.63 8.13 -6.30
N SER A 38 -13.87 9.34 -5.81
CA SER A 38 -14.18 10.50 -6.65
C SER A 38 -12.90 11.31 -6.93
N PRO A 39 -12.86 12.13 -7.99
CA PRO A 39 -11.73 13.04 -8.20
C PRO A 39 -11.51 13.95 -6.97
N PRO A 40 -10.24 14.24 -6.59
CA PRO A 40 -9.01 13.83 -7.25
C PRO A 40 -8.44 12.46 -6.80
N ALA A 41 -9.03 11.79 -5.80
CA ALA A 41 -8.49 10.55 -5.22
C ALA A 41 -8.41 9.40 -6.22
N GLU A 42 -9.28 9.41 -7.23
CA GLU A 42 -9.29 8.42 -8.32
C GLU A 42 -7.97 8.32 -9.09
N PHE A 43 -7.14 9.38 -9.06
CA PHE A 43 -5.85 9.46 -9.76
C PHE A 43 -4.63 9.39 -8.83
N GLN A 44 -4.83 9.13 -7.54
CA GLN A 44 -3.74 9.11 -6.55
C GLN A 44 -3.10 7.72 -6.41
N VAL A 45 -1.87 7.70 -5.87
CA VAL A 45 -1.07 6.47 -5.66
C VAL A 45 -1.61 5.59 -4.51
N VAL A 46 -2.57 6.09 -3.72
CA VAL A 46 -3.20 5.37 -2.62
C VAL A 46 -4.56 4.85 -3.09
N SER A 47 -4.70 3.52 -3.16
CA SER A 47 -5.93 2.85 -3.61
C SER A 47 -6.42 1.84 -2.58
N GLY A 48 -7.70 1.45 -2.67
CA GLY A 48 -8.27 0.41 -1.81
C GLY A 48 -7.56 -0.95 -2.01
N ALA A 49 -7.17 -1.28 -3.24
CA ALA A 49 -6.39 -2.49 -3.50
C ALA A 49 -5.01 -2.44 -2.85
N LYS A 50 -4.34 -1.26 -2.86
CA LYS A 50 -3.07 -1.09 -2.14
C LYS A 50 -3.26 -1.34 -0.65
N ILE A 51 -4.34 -0.81 -0.05
CA ILE A 51 -4.65 -1.10 1.37
C ILE A 51 -4.78 -2.60 1.58
N ALA A 52 -5.63 -3.29 0.81
CA ALA A 52 -5.87 -4.73 0.97
C ALA A 52 -4.57 -5.55 0.84
N HIS A 53 -3.80 -5.33 -0.22
CA HIS A 53 -2.60 -6.12 -0.51
C HIS A 53 -1.37 -5.78 0.34
N THR A 54 -1.39 -4.65 1.05
CA THR A 54 -0.27 -4.23 1.93
C THR A 54 -0.64 -4.20 3.41
N PHE A 55 -1.88 -4.54 3.73
CA PHE A 55 -2.37 -4.61 5.11
C PHE A 55 -1.65 -5.69 5.90
N PHE A 56 -1.31 -6.81 5.27
CA PHE A 56 -0.67 -7.93 5.94
C PHE A 56 0.51 -8.43 5.08
N PRO A 57 1.72 -8.56 5.65
CA PRO A 57 2.86 -9.15 4.94
C PRO A 57 2.72 -10.66 4.84
N GLY A 58 2.94 -11.22 3.65
CA GLY A 58 2.97 -12.66 3.43
C GLY A 58 3.90 -13.37 4.42
N LEU A 59 3.37 -14.32 5.19
CA LEU A 59 4.13 -15.10 6.17
C LEU A 59 4.84 -16.29 5.51
N PRO A 60 5.97 -16.76 6.08
CA PRO A 60 6.70 -17.92 5.58
C PRO A 60 5.99 -19.27 5.79
N GLY A 61 4.69 -19.28 6.10
CA GLY A 61 3.90 -20.50 6.36
C GLY A 61 4.23 -21.21 7.68
N ARG A 62 4.92 -20.51 8.59
CA ARG A 62 5.29 -20.98 9.93
C ARG A 62 5.19 -19.83 10.92
N VAL A 63 5.22 -20.16 12.22
CA VAL A 63 5.34 -19.16 13.28
C VAL A 63 6.67 -18.41 13.09
N VAL A 64 6.58 -17.07 13.13
CA VAL A 64 7.74 -16.17 13.07
C VAL A 64 8.25 -15.94 14.49
N SER A 65 9.54 -16.15 14.68
CA SER A 65 10.27 -15.92 15.93
C SER A 65 11.20 -14.73 15.79
N VAL A 66 11.63 -14.17 16.92
CA VAL A 66 12.64 -13.11 16.93
C VAL A 66 13.93 -13.59 16.25
N GLY A 67 14.49 -12.76 15.38
CA GLY A 67 15.65 -13.06 14.56
C GLY A 67 15.32 -13.66 13.19
N ASP A 68 14.09 -14.10 12.96
CA ASP A 68 13.70 -14.63 11.66
C ASP A 68 13.70 -13.56 10.57
N GLY A 69 14.18 -13.94 9.39
CA GLY A 69 14.05 -13.18 8.16
C GLY A 69 13.27 -13.95 7.11
N TRP A 70 12.46 -13.24 6.33
CA TRP A 70 11.76 -13.82 5.19
C TRP A 70 11.54 -12.79 4.08
N VAL A 71 11.20 -13.29 2.90
CA VAL A 71 10.86 -12.47 1.73
C VAL A 71 9.39 -12.70 1.39
N ASP A 72 8.68 -11.62 1.11
CA ASP A 72 7.34 -11.62 0.53
C ASP A 72 7.38 -10.95 -0.84
N THR A 73 6.56 -11.46 -1.75
CA THR A 73 6.35 -10.82 -3.05
C THR A 73 4.87 -10.56 -3.22
N VAL A 74 4.51 -9.28 -3.22
CA VAL A 74 3.14 -8.82 -3.47
C VAL A 74 3.05 -8.40 -4.92
N ALA A 75 2.14 -9.03 -5.68
CA ALA A 75 1.86 -8.64 -7.05
C ALA A 75 0.35 -8.61 -7.28
N TYR A 76 -0.15 -7.50 -7.80
CA TYR A 76 -1.57 -7.36 -8.12
C TYR A 76 -1.79 -6.40 -9.28
N ALA A 77 -2.92 -6.57 -9.94
CA ALA A 77 -3.46 -5.64 -10.90
C ALA A 77 -4.88 -5.24 -10.48
N THR A 78 -5.20 -3.96 -10.57
CA THR A 78 -6.51 -3.42 -10.18
C THR A 78 -6.98 -2.39 -11.20
N ARG A 79 -8.28 -2.13 -11.23
CA ARG A 79 -8.85 -0.98 -11.92
C ARG A 79 -9.74 -0.22 -10.92
N GLU A 80 -9.26 0.94 -10.49
CA GLU A 80 -9.93 1.84 -9.55
C GLU A 80 -9.97 3.23 -10.18
N GLY A 81 -11.06 3.98 -10.00
CA GLY A 81 -11.07 5.39 -10.42
C GLY A 81 -10.85 5.65 -11.92
N GLY A 82 -11.18 4.67 -12.77
CA GLY A 82 -10.95 4.76 -14.23
C GLY A 82 -9.51 4.48 -14.69
N ALA A 83 -8.57 4.25 -13.77
CA ALA A 83 -7.18 3.88 -14.08
C ALA A 83 -6.91 2.41 -13.76
N GLY A 84 -6.23 1.71 -14.67
CA GLY A 84 -5.63 0.42 -14.40
C GLY A 84 -4.28 0.61 -13.71
N THR A 85 -4.01 -0.15 -12.65
CA THR A 85 -2.73 -0.14 -11.94
C THR A 85 -2.20 -1.56 -11.83
N THR A 86 -0.90 -1.73 -12.09
CA THR A 86 -0.16 -2.95 -11.78
C THR A 86 0.92 -2.63 -10.76
N VAL A 87 1.04 -3.45 -9.72
CA VAL A 87 2.06 -3.29 -8.69
C VAL A 87 2.78 -4.62 -8.51
N ARG A 88 4.10 -4.54 -8.36
CA ARG A 88 4.96 -5.61 -7.89
C ARG A 88 5.88 -5.07 -6.79
N MET A 89 5.85 -5.69 -5.63
CA MET A 89 6.75 -5.38 -4.54
C MET A 89 7.46 -6.64 -4.07
N VAL A 90 8.75 -6.53 -3.78
CA VAL A 90 9.54 -7.60 -3.16
C VAL A 90 10.10 -7.04 -1.87
N MET A 91 9.56 -7.53 -0.74
CA MET A 91 9.88 -7.04 0.59
C MET A 91 10.65 -8.10 1.37
N SER A 92 11.77 -7.71 1.96
CA SER A 92 12.50 -8.47 2.96
C SER A 92 12.11 -8.00 4.35
N TYR A 93 11.73 -8.94 5.20
CA TYR A 93 11.32 -8.70 6.57
C TYR A 93 12.31 -9.30 7.56
N THR A 94 12.40 -8.69 8.74
CA THR A 94 13.17 -9.23 9.87
C THR A 94 12.42 -8.97 11.16
N ALA A 95 12.07 -10.04 11.88
CA ALA A 95 11.51 -9.97 13.22
C ALA A 95 12.62 -9.56 14.19
N VAL A 96 12.52 -8.36 14.77
CA VAL A 96 13.61 -7.78 15.58
C VAL A 96 13.46 -8.12 17.06
N GLY A 97 12.24 -8.19 17.56
CA GLY A 97 11.95 -8.35 18.97
C GLY A 97 10.65 -7.67 19.35
N ASP A 98 10.33 -7.74 20.62
CA ASP A 98 9.14 -7.08 21.15
C ASP A 98 9.38 -5.59 21.40
N THR A 99 8.34 -4.80 21.23
CA THR A 99 8.29 -3.39 21.62
C THR A 99 7.00 -3.12 22.39
N VAL A 100 7.05 -2.17 23.33
CA VAL A 100 5.88 -1.77 24.12
C VAL A 100 5.32 -0.47 23.57
N VAL A 101 4.02 -0.47 23.23
CA VAL A 101 3.26 0.74 22.89
C VAL A 101 2.02 0.76 23.78
N GLU A 102 1.77 1.86 24.47
CA GLU A 102 0.57 2.03 25.31
C GLU A 102 0.33 0.85 26.31
N ARG A 103 1.43 0.27 26.84
CA ARG A 103 1.49 -0.89 27.76
C ARG A 103 1.21 -2.27 27.15
N ALA A 104 0.93 -2.35 25.85
CA ALA A 104 0.82 -3.61 25.14
C ALA A 104 2.15 -3.97 24.45
N SER A 105 2.47 -5.27 24.39
CA SER A 105 3.64 -5.79 23.68
C SER A 105 3.28 -6.11 22.24
N TYR A 106 4.14 -5.72 21.30
CA TYR A 106 4.01 -5.99 19.88
C TYR A 106 5.33 -6.52 19.32
N LEU A 107 5.26 -7.49 18.42
CA LEU A 107 6.43 -7.91 17.66
C LEU A 107 6.76 -6.80 16.64
N LEU A 108 7.96 -6.23 16.75
CA LEU A 108 8.52 -5.29 15.78
C LEU A 108 9.13 -6.07 14.63
N VAL A 109 8.65 -5.80 13.41
CA VAL A 109 9.21 -6.34 12.19
C VAL A 109 9.69 -5.20 11.30
N ARG A 110 10.98 -5.21 10.95
CA ARG A 110 11.54 -4.26 9.98
C ARG A 110 11.35 -4.78 8.58
N ALA A 111 11.12 -3.86 7.65
CA ALA A 111 10.88 -4.15 6.24
C ALA A 111 11.79 -3.29 5.37
N LYS A 112 12.34 -3.88 4.32
CA LYS A 112 13.00 -3.16 3.23
C LYS A 112 12.77 -3.91 1.93
N GLY A 113 12.67 -3.21 0.82
CA GLY A 113 12.37 -3.86 -0.44
C GLY A 113 12.35 -2.91 -1.63
N THR A 114 11.92 -3.45 -2.75
CA THR A 114 11.73 -2.71 -3.99
C THR A 114 10.27 -2.76 -4.41
N SER A 115 9.84 -1.70 -5.08
CA SER A 115 8.51 -1.58 -5.65
C SER A 115 8.62 -1.16 -7.10
N GLU A 116 7.81 -1.77 -7.95
CA GLU A 116 7.55 -1.39 -9.33
C GLU A 116 6.05 -1.19 -9.47
N GLN A 117 5.65 -0.05 -10.03
CA GLN A 117 4.26 0.27 -10.26
C GLN A 117 4.10 0.86 -11.65
N SER A 118 3.08 0.41 -12.37
CA SER A 118 2.58 1.08 -13.56
C SER A 118 1.12 1.44 -13.37
N ALA A 119 0.71 2.56 -13.96
CA ALA A 119 -0.71 2.87 -14.07
C ALA A 119 -1.02 3.50 -15.43
N SER A 120 -2.24 3.33 -15.89
CA SER A 120 -2.71 3.92 -17.15
C SER A 120 -4.20 4.18 -17.07
N GLY A 121 -4.65 5.28 -17.68
CA GLY A 121 -6.06 5.64 -17.72
C GLY A 121 -6.28 6.91 -18.51
N VAL A 122 -7.42 7.55 -18.28
CA VAL A 122 -7.79 8.81 -18.93
C VAL A 122 -7.95 9.88 -17.86
N ILE A 123 -7.18 10.96 -17.96
CA ILE A 123 -7.29 12.15 -17.11
C ILE A 123 -7.65 13.34 -18.00
N SER A 124 -8.74 14.03 -17.71
CA SER A 124 -9.20 15.19 -18.49
C SER A 124 -9.26 14.94 -20.01
N LYS A 125 -9.81 13.79 -20.42
CA LYS A 125 -9.90 13.32 -21.82
C LYS A 125 -8.55 13.07 -22.52
N THR A 126 -7.47 12.98 -21.75
CA THR A 126 -6.12 12.69 -22.25
C THR A 126 -5.69 11.35 -21.67
N ASP A 127 -5.25 10.45 -22.55
CA ASP A 127 -4.64 9.20 -22.12
C ASP A 127 -3.33 9.48 -21.40
N PHE A 128 -3.14 8.81 -20.26
CA PHE A 128 -1.87 8.81 -19.55
C PHE A 128 -1.38 7.38 -19.30
N SER A 129 -0.07 7.23 -19.26
CA SER A 129 0.60 6.06 -18.71
C SER A 129 1.71 6.52 -17.78
N GLN A 130 1.93 5.81 -16.68
CA GLN A 130 3.03 6.07 -15.76
C GLN A 130 3.70 4.77 -15.40
N THR A 131 5.00 4.85 -15.14
CA THR A 131 5.78 3.76 -14.55
C THR A 131 6.74 4.38 -13.55
N VAL A 132 6.76 3.84 -12.34
CA VAL A 132 7.68 4.24 -11.27
C VAL A 132 8.26 2.99 -10.62
N ALA A 133 9.52 3.07 -10.24
CA ALA A 133 10.20 2.02 -9.50
C ALA A 133 11.14 2.61 -8.45
N GLY A 134 11.41 1.87 -7.39
CA GLY A 134 12.35 2.32 -6.38
C GLY A 134 12.33 1.47 -5.12
N THR A 135 12.74 2.07 -4.02
CA THR A 135 12.93 1.38 -2.74
C THR A 135 11.84 1.74 -1.75
N THR A 136 11.51 0.78 -0.90
CA THR A 136 10.62 0.95 0.24
C THR A 136 11.32 0.47 1.49
N GLU A 137 11.23 1.22 2.59
CA GLU A 137 11.73 0.84 3.90
C GLU A 137 10.75 1.22 5.01
N GLY A 138 10.84 0.53 6.14
CA GLY A 138 10.14 0.91 7.36
C GLY A 138 9.88 -0.28 8.26
N TYR A 139 8.72 -0.31 8.91
CA TYR A 139 8.39 -1.35 9.89
C TYR A 139 6.89 -1.53 10.05
N PHE A 140 6.52 -2.64 10.67
CA PHE A 140 5.20 -2.84 11.23
C PHE A 140 5.26 -3.43 12.64
N LEU A 141 4.19 -3.18 13.39
CA LEU A 141 3.95 -3.71 14.72
C LEU A 141 2.84 -4.75 14.63
N TRP A 142 3.15 -5.93 15.14
CA TRP A 142 2.28 -7.10 15.09
C TRP A 142 1.76 -7.46 16.47
N ASP A 143 0.44 -7.56 16.60
CA ASP A 143 -0.18 -8.11 17.81
C ASP A 143 -0.24 -9.63 17.69
N SER A 144 0.77 -10.30 18.25
CA SER A 144 0.86 -11.76 18.24
C SER A 144 -0.27 -12.45 18.98
N ALA A 145 -0.87 -11.81 19.98
CA ALA A 145 -1.96 -12.40 20.77
C ALA A 145 -3.28 -12.40 19.99
N ALA A 146 -3.55 -11.33 19.27
CA ALA A 146 -4.75 -11.23 18.44
C ALA A 146 -4.57 -11.71 17.00
N GLY A 147 -3.31 -11.94 16.57
CA GLY A 147 -3.00 -12.36 15.22
C GLY A 147 -3.36 -11.31 14.17
N ILE A 148 -3.20 -10.01 14.48
CA ILE A 148 -3.46 -8.92 13.53
C ILE A 148 -2.40 -7.82 13.55
N LEU A 149 -2.35 -7.05 12.46
CA LEU A 149 -1.54 -5.84 12.37
C LEU A 149 -2.05 -4.82 13.40
N HIS A 150 -1.14 -4.20 14.15
CA HIS A 150 -1.44 -3.03 14.96
C HIS A 150 -1.21 -1.73 14.16
N SER A 151 -0.02 -1.58 13.58
CA SER A 151 0.34 -0.40 12.80
C SER A 151 1.51 -0.65 11.86
N LEU A 152 1.64 0.15 10.80
CA LEU A 152 2.86 0.18 9.99
C LEU A 152 3.25 1.60 9.60
N GLU A 153 4.54 1.82 9.40
CA GLU A 153 5.09 3.00 8.74
C GLU A 153 6.05 2.54 7.65
N TYR A 154 5.78 2.96 6.41
CA TYR A 154 6.67 2.80 5.28
C TYR A 154 7.00 4.14 4.63
N ARG A 155 8.21 4.20 4.08
CA ARG A 155 8.70 5.27 3.22
C ARG A 155 9.14 4.66 1.91
N SER A 156 8.69 5.24 0.81
CA SER A 156 9.10 4.84 -0.53
C SER A 156 9.67 6.02 -1.28
N ASP A 157 10.82 5.80 -1.90
CA ASP A 157 11.45 6.72 -2.85
C ASP A 157 11.40 6.05 -4.22
N LEU A 158 10.53 6.53 -5.09
CA LEU A 158 10.27 5.97 -6.41
C LEU A 158 10.62 7.00 -7.48
N ARG A 159 11.08 6.52 -8.63
CA ARG A 159 11.38 7.33 -9.80
C ARG A 159 10.83 6.70 -11.05
N GLY A 160 10.49 7.53 -12.03
CA GLY A 160 10.15 7.03 -13.35
C GLY A 160 9.61 8.12 -14.26
N THR A 161 8.61 7.77 -15.05
CA THR A 161 8.08 8.64 -16.09
C THR A 161 6.59 8.54 -16.18
N MET A 162 5.96 9.65 -16.56
CA MET A 162 4.57 9.66 -17.01
C MET A 162 4.51 10.23 -18.42
N GLN A 163 3.78 9.53 -19.28
CA GLN A 163 3.46 9.95 -20.64
C GLN A 163 2.02 10.46 -20.68
N MET A 164 1.82 11.61 -21.30
CA MET A 164 0.50 12.19 -21.57
C MET A 164 0.48 12.72 -22.99
N ALA A 165 -0.38 12.17 -23.85
CA ALA A 165 -0.35 12.45 -25.28
C ALA A 165 1.08 12.30 -25.85
N VAL A 166 1.67 13.40 -26.37
CA VAL A 166 3.03 13.44 -26.92
C VAL A 166 4.10 13.86 -25.90
N LEU A 167 3.70 14.24 -24.68
CA LEU A 167 4.60 14.74 -23.64
C LEU A 167 5.05 13.58 -22.74
N THR A 168 6.37 13.50 -22.49
CA THR A 168 6.93 12.62 -21.44
C THR A 168 7.51 13.49 -20.34
N VAL A 169 7.11 13.22 -19.10
CA VAL A 169 7.51 13.97 -17.91
C VAL A 169 8.21 13.03 -16.93
N PRO A 170 9.41 13.38 -16.42
CA PRO A 170 10.04 12.62 -15.35
C PRO A 170 9.24 12.76 -14.04
N LEU A 171 9.18 11.69 -13.26
CA LEU A 171 8.54 11.65 -11.95
C LEU A 171 9.55 11.29 -10.86
N ASP A 172 9.61 12.13 -9.83
CA ASP A 172 10.18 11.79 -8.52
C ASP A 172 9.02 11.70 -7.52
N VAL A 173 8.79 10.51 -6.97
CA VAL A 173 7.64 10.24 -6.10
C VAL A 173 8.16 9.79 -4.73
N ARG A 174 7.86 10.58 -3.71
CA ARG A 174 8.12 10.23 -2.31
C ARG A 174 6.82 9.94 -1.61
N ILE A 175 6.71 8.75 -1.03
CA ILE A 175 5.50 8.30 -0.35
C ILE A 175 5.85 8.02 1.10
N ARG A 176 5.06 8.58 2.02
CA ARG A 176 5.00 8.11 3.39
C ARG A 176 3.64 7.45 3.59
N THR A 177 3.65 6.21 4.04
CA THR A 177 2.43 5.46 4.36
C THR A 177 2.44 5.14 5.84
N THR A 178 1.35 5.51 6.51
CA THR A 178 1.12 5.14 7.90
C THR A 178 -0.25 4.49 7.96
N PHE A 179 -0.32 3.26 8.46
CA PHE A 179 -1.58 2.64 8.82
C PHE A 179 -1.61 2.37 10.32
N ARG A 180 -2.77 2.60 10.92
CA ARG A 180 -3.08 2.23 12.29
C ARG A 180 -4.40 1.48 12.27
N VAL A 181 -4.40 0.29 12.85
CA VAL A 181 -5.60 -0.54 12.97
C VAL A 181 -6.27 -0.16 14.28
N MET A 182 -7.47 0.36 14.19
CA MET A 182 -8.34 0.55 15.36
C MET A 182 -9.36 -0.58 15.37
N ARG A 183 -9.36 -1.37 16.44
CA ARG A 183 -10.46 -2.31 16.67
C ARG A 183 -11.65 -1.50 17.14
N THR A 184 -12.68 -1.48 16.30
CA THR A 184 -14.02 -1.15 16.78
C THR A 184 -14.57 -2.46 17.30
N ASP A 185 -14.72 -2.58 18.62
CA ASP A 185 -15.47 -3.68 19.19
C ASP A 185 -16.81 -3.76 18.44
N ARG A 186 -17.08 -4.91 17.82
CA ARG A 186 -18.44 -5.24 17.39
C ARG A 186 -18.97 -6.22 18.41
N GLU A 187 -20.11 -5.85 18.98
CA GLU A 187 -21.01 -6.64 19.82
C GLU A 187 -21.13 -8.10 19.36
#